data_AF-A0A8J4EZW3-F1
#
_entry.id   AF-A0A8J4EZW3-F1
#
_cell.length_a   1.000
_cell.length_b   1.000
_cell.length_c   1.000
_cell.angle_alpha   90.00
_cell.angle_beta   90.00
_cell.angle_gamma   90.00
#
_symmetry.space_group_name_H-M   'P 1'
#
loop_
_entity.id
_entity.type
_entity.pdbx_description
1 polymer ?
#
loop_
_entity_poly.entity_id
_entity_poly.type
_entity_poly.pdbx_seq_one_letter_code
_entity_poly.pdbx_strand_id
1 'polypeptide(L)'
;MKHWRLAGLVGSARNPTILDTAALGQFVRRHVVCRGDTLTGLAVRHGCEVTTIMRLNNLISYHSLHSRENVFLPVASASELAGGHVLFHYCRIACRELLVLLNDAEAQTARAAIIDAEGRGIVGGSGLRKVEEEALKGKLVALLCRSRQLDQATARFYLAETGWCLKKALALYEQDLQWECRSPGGRRRRRAPLQPLQD
;
A
#
# COMPACT_ATOMS: atom_id res chain seq x y z
N MET A 1 -24.88 5.16 -9.16
CA MET A 1 -24.89 5.98 -7.91
C MET A 1 -25.98 5.63 -6.88
N LYS A 2 -27.27 5.54 -7.26
CA LYS A 2 -28.39 5.31 -6.30
C LYS A 2 -28.32 3.97 -5.54
N HIS A 3 -27.69 2.94 -6.11
CA HIS A 3 -27.66 1.59 -5.53
C HIS A 3 -26.64 1.44 -4.39
N TRP A 4 -25.58 2.26 -4.33
CA TRP A 4 -24.59 2.22 -3.24
C TRP A 4 -24.90 3.17 -2.07
N ARG A 5 -25.83 4.11 -2.23
CA ARG A 5 -26.23 5.10 -1.21
C ARG A 5 -25.06 5.91 -0.60
N LEU A 6 -24.07 6.27 -1.42
CA LEU A 6 -22.91 7.09 -1.02
C LEU A 6 -23.33 8.55 -0.75
N ALA A 7 -22.67 9.24 0.18
CA ALA A 7 -22.92 10.65 0.46
C ALA A 7 -22.27 11.59 -0.58
N GLY A 8 -21.13 11.18 -1.15
CA GLY A 8 -20.50 11.94 -2.22
C GLY A 8 -19.18 11.37 -2.67
N LEU A 9 -18.67 11.91 -3.77
CA LEU A 9 -17.41 11.52 -4.38
C LEU A 9 -16.37 12.61 -4.15
N VAL A 10 -15.10 12.20 -4.12
CA VAL A 10 -13.94 13.09 -4.01
C VAL A 10 -12.98 12.75 -5.14
N GLY A 11 -12.56 13.77 -5.89
CA GLY A 11 -11.67 13.63 -7.04
C GLY A 11 -12.37 13.16 -8.31
N SER A 12 -11.59 13.05 -9.39
CA SER A 12 -12.04 12.55 -10.68
C SER A 12 -11.50 11.14 -10.91
N ALA A 13 -12.38 10.22 -11.30
CA ALA A 13 -12.00 8.86 -11.67
C ALA A 13 -11.21 8.87 -12.99
N ARG A 14 -10.26 7.94 -13.13
CA ARG A 14 -9.65 7.66 -14.44
C ARG A 14 -10.67 7.03 -15.38
N ASN A 15 -11.55 6.18 -14.86
CA ASN A 15 -12.69 5.65 -15.59
C ASN A 15 -14.01 6.12 -14.93
N PRO A 16 -14.82 6.95 -15.61
CA PRO A 16 -16.07 7.47 -15.03
C PRO A 16 -17.14 6.39 -14.81
N THR A 17 -17.05 5.25 -15.51
CA THR A 17 -18.03 4.16 -15.42
C THR A 17 -17.76 3.18 -14.26
N ILE A 18 -16.68 3.39 -13.51
CA ILE A 18 -16.27 2.45 -12.46
C ILE A 18 -17.34 2.27 -11.38
N LEU A 19 -18.09 3.31 -11.02
CA LEU A 19 -19.12 3.22 -9.99
C LEU A 19 -20.36 2.43 -10.40
N ASP A 20 -20.63 2.34 -11.70
CA ASP A 20 -21.79 1.61 -12.22
C ASP A 20 -21.49 0.13 -12.41
N THR A 21 -20.21 -0.22 -12.61
CA THR A 21 -19.72 -1.60 -12.72
C THR A 21 -19.05 -2.11 -11.44
N ALA A 22 -18.96 -1.27 -10.40
CA ALA A 22 -18.27 -1.60 -9.18
C ALA A 22 -18.91 -2.80 -8.48
N ALA A 23 -18.06 -3.63 -7.88
CA ALA A 23 -18.48 -4.64 -6.91
C ALA A 23 -18.00 -4.22 -5.52
N LEU A 24 -18.59 -4.81 -4.47
CA LEU A 24 -18.22 -4.50 -3.08
C LEU A 24 -16.71 -4.61 -2.82
N GLY A 25 -16.04 -5.59 -3.44
CA GLY A 25 -14.59 -5.80 -3.31
C GLY A 25 -13.70 -4.71 -3.94
N GLN A 26 -14.25 -3.77 -4.71
CA GLN A 26 -13.52 -2.59 -5.20
C GLN A 26 -13.52 -1.44 -4.20
N PHE A 27 -14.46 -1.44 -3.26
CA PHE A 27 -14.47 -0.51 -2.14
C PHE A 27 -13.48 -0.98 -1.08
N VAL A 28 -12.62 -0.06 -0.68
CA VAL A 28 -11.51 -0.36 0.23
C VAL A 28 -11.39 0.70 1.31
N ARG A 29 -10.84 0.31 2.45
CA ARG A 29 -10.39 1.21 3.52
C ARG A 29 -8.88 1.32 3.47
N ARG A 30 -8.35 2.53 3.59
CA ARG A 30 -6.90 2.74 3.74
C ARG A 30 -6.52 2.50 5.20
N HIS A 31 -5.57 1.60 5.44
CA HIS A 31 -4.99 1.34 6.75
C HIS A 31 -3.51 1.72 6.73
N VAL A 32 -3.08 2.53 7.70
CA VAL A 32 -1.67 2.87 7.88
C VAL A 32 -0.99 1.74 8.62
N VAL A 33 0.06 1.16 8.02
CA VAL A 33 0.73 -0.01 8.60
C VAL A 33 1.49 0.41 9.84
N CYS A 34 1.12 -0.15 10.99
CA CYS A 34 1.79 0.09 12.25
C CYS A 34 2.68 -1.09 12.64
N ARG A 35 3.71 -0.83 13.46
CA ARG A 35 4.56 -1.89 14.02
C ARG A 35 3.71 -2.86 14.85
N GLY A 36 3.76 -4.14 14.47
CA GLY A 36 2.98 -5.21 15.11
C GLY A 36 1.62 -5.50 14.45
N ASP A 37 1.28 -4.81 13.36
CA ASP A 37 0.21 -5.27 12.49
C ASP A 37 0.64 -6.56 11.78
N THR A 38 -0.32 -7.44 11.57
CA THR A 38 -0.11 -8.70 10.85
C THR A 38 -1.26 -8.85 9.87
N LEU A 39 -1.02 -9.48 8.71
CA LEU A 39 -2.10 -9.72 7.74
C LEU A 39 -3.23 -10.53 8.36
N THR A 40 -2.92 -11.52 9.19
CA THR A 40 -3.89 -12.31 9.95
C THR A 40 -4.67 -11.46 10.96
N GLY A 41 -3.98 -10.58 11.69
CA GLY A 41 -4.64 -9.68 12.64
C GLY A 41 -5.57 -8.68 11.97
N LEU A 42 -5.16 -8.13 10.82
CA LEU A 42 -5.99 -7.23 10.02
C LEU A 42 -7.18 -7.97 9.40
N ALA A 43 -6.98 -9.14 8.82
CA ALA A 43 -8.03 -10.00 8.29
C ALA A 43 -9.13 -10.28 9.33
N VAL A 44 -8.74 -10.69 10.55
CA VAL A 44 -9.70 -10.97 11.63
C VAL A 44 -10.44 -9.69 12.07
N ARG A 45 -9.74 -8.57 12.21
CA ARG A 45 -10.36 -7.29 12.62
C ARG A 45 -11.39 -6.78 11.61
N HIS A 46 -11.13 -7.01 10.33
CA HIS A 46 -11.95 -6.48 9.24
C HIS A 46 -12.87 -7.53 8.61
N GLY A 47 -12.92 -8.75 9.17
CA GLY A 47 -13.81 -9.82 8.68
C GLY A 47 -13.52 -10.26 7.25
N CYS A 48 -12.26 -10.16 6.80
CA CYS A 48 -11.87 -10.49 5.43
C CYS A 48 -10.80 -11.57 5.39
N GLU A 49 -10.65 -12.23 4.24
CA GLU A 49 -9.64 -13.27 4.08
C GLU A 49 -8.26 -12.67 3.81
N VAL A 50 -7.22 -13.26 4.41
CA VAL A 50 -5.83 -12.85 4.22
C VAL A 50 -5.44 -12.85 2.74
N THR A 51 -5.85 -13.88 1.99
CA THR A 51 -5.57 -14.01 0.55
C THR A 51 -6.17 -12.86 -0.25
N THR A 52 -7.35 -12.37 0.15
CA THR A 52 -8.02 -11.22 -0.47
C THR A 52 -7.22 -9.93 -0.23
N ILE A 53 -6.74 -9.70 1.00
CA ILE A 53 -5.88 -8.54 1.30
C ILE A 53 -4.58 -8.61 0.48
N MET A 54 -3.93 -9.77 0.42
CA MET A 54 -2.69 -9.95 -0.34
C MET A 54 -2.89 -9.68 -1.82
N ARG A 55 -3.94 -10.27 -2.42
CA ARG A 55 -4.30 -10.05 -3.83
C ARG A 55 -4.65 -8.60 -4.10
N LEU A 56 -5.34 -7.92 -3.19
CA LEU A 56 -5.74 -6.51 -3.33
C LEU A 56 -4.52 -5.58 -3.43
N ASN A 57 -3.49 -5.85 -2.64
CA ASN A 57 -2.31 -4.98 -2.50
C ASN A 57 -1.09 -5.44 -3.31
N ASN A 58 -1.23 -6.55 -4.04
CA ASN A 58 -0.14 -7.21 -4.75
C ASN A 58 1.02 -7.56 -3.81
N LEU A 59 0.69 -8.20 -2.68
CA LEU A 59 1.66 -8.72 -1.70
C LEU A 59 1.95 -10.18 -2.04
N ILE A 60 3.24 -10.53 -2.13
CA ILE A 60 3.64 -11.92 -2.41
C ILE A 60 3.90 -12.68 -1.10
N SER A 61 4.42 -12.00 -0.07
CA SER A 61 4.74 -12.62 1.22
C SER A 61 4.03 -11.92 2.38
N TYR A 62 3.96 -12.59 3.53
CA TYR A 62 3.41 -12.01 4.76
C TYR A 62 4.25 -10.85 5.28
N HIS A 63 5.57 -10.97 5.14
CA HIS A 63 6.55 -9.98 5.56
C HIS A 63 6.45 -8.67 4.76
N SER A 64 6.04 -8.77 3.48
CA SER A 64 5.84 -7.62 2.58
C SER A 64 4.92 -6.54 3.12
N LEU A 65 4.08 -6.84 4.13
CA LEU A 65 3.22 -5.86 4.80
C LEU A 65 4.02 -4.70 5.39
N HIS A 66 5.13 -4.99 6.07
CA HIS A 66 5.90 -3.98 6.81
C HIS A 66 6.74 -3.08 5.90
N SER A 67 6.97 -3.49 4.66
CA SER A 67 7.61 -2.67 3.63
C SER A 67 6.67 -1.62 3.01
N ARG A 68 5.37 -1.64 3.39
CA ARG A 68 4.38 -0.68 2.90
C ARG A 68 4.09 0.37 3.98
N GLU A 69 3.90 1.61 3.55
CA GLU A 69 3.40 2.68 4.43
C GLU A 69 1.91 2.49 4.75
N ASN A 70 1.14 2.07 3.74
CA ASN A 70 -0.29 1.87 3.83
C ASN A 70 -0.72 0.66 3.01
N VAL A 71 -1.82 0.05 3.46
CA VAL A 71 -2.44 -1.12 2.84
C VAL A 71 -3.94 -0.87 2.70
N PHE A 72 -4.49 -1.35 1.60
CA PHE A 72 -5.91 -1.28 1.32
C PHE A 72 -6.59 -2.54 1.82
N LEU A 73 -7.70 -2.38 2.54
CA LEU A 73 -8.48 -3.48 3.09
C LEU A 73 -9.84 -3.49 2.42
N PRO A 74 -10.34 -4.65 1.94
CA PRO A 74 -11.65 -4.71 1.32
C PRO A 74 -12.74 -4.38 2.34
N VAL A 75 -13.81 -3.75 1.87
CA VAL A 75 -15.01 -3.49 2.68
C VAL A 75 -15.86 -4.75 2.70
N ALA A 76 -16.21 -5.24 3.89
CA ALA A 76 -16.95 -6.49 4.05
C ALA A 76 -18.46 -6.31 3.84
N SER A 77 -19.01 -5.14 4.20
CA SER A 77 -20.46 -4.91 4.21
C SER A 77 -20.87 -3.67 3.42
N ALA A 78 -21.90 -3.78 2.58
CA ALA A 78 -22.44 -2.65 1.83
C ALA A 78 -23.06 -1.56 2.72
N SER A 79 -23.48 -1.90 3.95
CA SER A 79 -23.96 -0.94 4.94
C SER A 79 -22.90 0.08 5.35
N GLU A 80 -21.61 -0.28 5.32
CA GLU A 80 -20.50 0.64 5.63
C GLU A 80 -20.29 1.70 4.54
N LEU A 81 -20.85 1.48 3.34
CA LEU A 81 -20.81 2.43 2.24
C LEU A 81 -21.88 3.51 2.38
N ALA A 82 -22.99 3.20 3.04
CA ALA A 82 -24.14 4.08 3.12
C ALA A 82 -23.77 5.36 3.88
N GLY A 83 -23.89 6.51 3.21
CA GLY A 83 -23.52 7.81 3.76
C GLY A 83 -22.01 8.09 3.79
N GLY A 84 -21.17 7.20 3.27
CA GLY A 84 -19.73 7.43 3.19
C GLY A 84 -19.33 8.27 1.98
N HIS A 85 -18.16 8.92 2.08
CA HIS A 85 -17.51 9.57 0.95
C HIS A 85 -16.51 8.63 0.30
N VAL A 86 -16.41 8.64 -1.03
CA VAL A 86 -15.48 7.79 -1.77
C VAL A 86 -14.49 8.64 -2.55
N LEU A 87 -13.22 8.35 -2.37
CA LEU A 87 -12.10 8.88 -3.13
C LEU A 87 -11.68 7.88 -4.21
N PHE A 88 -11.59 8.35 -5.45
CA PHE A 88 -10.93 7.59 -6.51
C PHE A 88 -9.42 7.60 -6.29
N HIS A 89 -8.84 6.42 -6.04
CA HIS A 89 -7.41 6.28 -5.83
C HIS A 89 -6.82 5.26 -6.81
N TYR A 90 -5.91 5.71 -7.67
CA TYR A 90 -5.15 4.80 -8.51
C TYR A 90 -3.92 4.27 -7.77
N CYS A 91 -3.95 2.99 -7.37
CA CYS A 91 -2.80 2.35 -6.76
C CYS A 91 -1.78 1.99 -7.83
N ARG A 92 -0.61 2.65 -7.83
CA ARG A 92 0.48 2.39 -8.78
C ARG A 92 1.14 1.03 -8.59
N ILE A 93 1.07 0.45 -7.40
CA ILE A 93 1.71 -0.84 -7.09
C ILE A 93 0.83 -2.01 -7.55
N ALA A 94 -0.48 -1.87 -7.39
CA ALA A 94 -1.46 -2.87 -7.80
C ALA A 94 -2.06 -2.61 -9.19
N CYS A 95 -1.62 -1.55 -9.87
CA CYS A 95 -2.07 -1.06 -11.18
C CYS A 95 -3.59 -1.08 -11.37
N ARG A 96 -4.35 -0.68 -10.33
CA ARG A 96 -5.81 -0.70 -10.33
C ARG A 96 -6.36 0.56 -9.68
N GLU A 97 -7.54 0.94 -10.15
CA GLU A 97 -8.33 2.00 -9.53
C GLU A 97 -9.11 1.40 -8.34
N LEU A 98 -8.98 2.05 -7.18
CA LEU A 98 -9.58 1.65 -5.91
C LEU A 98 -10.54 2.74 -5.45
N LEU A 99 -11.67 2.32 -4.90
CA LEU A 99 -12.67 3.21 -4.31
C LEU A 99 -12.41 3.29 -2.80
N VAL A 100 -11.64 4.29 -2.37
CA VAL A 100 -11.24 4.43 -0.97
C VAL A 100 -12.34 5.13 -0.20
N LEU A 101 -12.88 4.46 0.81
CA LEU A 101 -13.81 5.10 1.75
C LEU A 101 -13.07 6.10 2.63
N LEU A 102 -13.65 7.29 2.71
CA LEU A 102 -13.21 8.38 3.55
C LEU A 102 -14.28 8.71 4.59
N ASN A 103 -13.81 9.12 5.76
CA ASN A 103 -14.65 9.77 6.75
C ASN A 103 -14.99 11.21 6.30
N ASP A 104 -16.03 11.82 6.86
CA ASP A 104 -16.47 13.17 6.46
C ASP A 104 -15.36 14.22 6.60
N ALA A 105 -14.59 14.16 7.68
CA ALA A 105 -13.44 15.05 7.90
C ALA A 105 -12.35 14.85 6.83
N GLU A 106 -12.01 13.61 6.51
CA GLU A 106 -11.00 13.27 5.51
C GLU A 106 -11.46 13.67 4.10
N ALA A 107 -12.75 13.52 3.80
CA ALA A 107 -13.34 13.95 2.54
C ALA A 107 -13.22 15.47 2.36
N GLN A 108 -13.44 16.25 3.42
CA GLN A 108 -13.30 17.70 3.36
C GLN A 108 -11.84 18.11 3.15
N THR A 109 -10.89 17.49 3.86
CA THR A 109 -9.45 17.74 3.65
C THR A 109 -9.02 17.37 2.24
N ALA A 110 -9.48 16.22 1.72
CA ALA A 110 -9.13 15.77 0.38
C ALA A 110 -9.70 16.70 -0.71
N ARG A 111 -10.91 17.23 -0.53
CA ARG A 111 -11.50 18.24 -1.43
C ARG A 111 -10.68 19.54 -1.44
N ALA A 112 -10.28 20.03 -0.27
CA ALA A 112 -9.43 21.21 -0.16
C ALA A 112 -8.08 21.00 -0.88
N ALA A 113 -7.45 19.85 -0.69
CA ALA A 113 -6.17 19.53 -1.32
C ALA A 113 -6.24 19.47 -2.86
N ILE A 114 -7.37 19.04 -3.44
CA ILE A 114 -7.57 19.05 -4.90
C ILE A 114 -7.59 20.47 -5.44
N ILE A 115 -8.32 21.37 -4.77
CA ILE A 115 -8.41 22.80 -5.13
C ILE A 115 -7.00 23.44 -5.08
N ASP A 116 -6.21 23.11 -4.06
CA ASP A 116 -4.84 23.63 -3.91
C ASP A 116 -3.83 23.05 -4.92
N ALA A 117 -4.08 21.85 -5.44
CA ALA A 117 -3.23 21.19 -6.43
C ALA A 117 -3.46 21.74 -7.84
N GLU A 118 -4.71 22.06 -8.18
CA GLU A 118 -5.05 22.72 -9.45
C GLU A 118 -4.41 24.12 -9.57
N GLY A 119 -4.08 24.77 -8.46
CA GLY A 119 -3.35 26.04 -8.43
C GLY A 119 -1.83 25.97 -8.60
N ARG A 120 -1.21 24.79 -8.51
CA ARG A 120 0.26 24.61 -8.55
C ARG A 120 0.71 23.89 -9.83
N GLY A 121 0.71 24.65 -10.92
CA GLY A 121 1.28 24.24 -12.20
C GLY A 121 2.76 23.83 -12.12
N ILE A 122 3.09 22.84 -12.93
CA ILE A 122 4.29 22.00 -12.95
C ILE A 122 5.56 22.80 -13.31
N VAL A 123 6.62 22.71 -12.50
CA VAL A 123 8.00 23.05 -12.90
C VAL A 123 8.82 21.77 -12.91
N GLY A 124 9.20 21.31 -14.11
CA GLY A 124 9.99 20.10 -14.32
C GLY A 124 11.24 20.40 -15.12
N GLY A 125 12.42 20.22 -14.51
CA GLY A 125 13.70 20.31 -15.21
C GLY A 125 14.80 19.56 -14.46
N SER A 126 15.14 18.35 -14.93
CA SER A 126 16.38 17.58 -14.66
C SER A 126 16.16 16.11 -15.06
N GLY A 127 16.12 15.81 -16.37
CA GLY A 127 15.61 14.52 -16.88
C GLY A 127 16.65 13.43 -17.16
N LEU A 128 17.77 13.73 -17.78
CA LEU A 128 18.54 12.69 -18.50
C LEU A 128 19.33 11.72 -17.61
N ARG A 129 20.20 12.20 -16.70
CA ARG A 129 21.00 11.31 -15.82
C ARG A 129 20.12 10.53 -14.84
N LYS A 130 19.02 11.14 -14.39
CA LYS A 130 18.04 10.50 -13.51
C LYS A 130 17.34 9.34 -14.21
N VAL A 131 17.06 9.44 -15.52
CA VAL A 131 16.40 8.37 -16.27
C VAL A 131 17.26 7.10 -16.36
N GLU A 132 18.58 7.23 -16.58
CA GLU A 132 19.49 6.08 -16.61
C GLU A 132 19.65 5.41 -15.25
N GLU A 133 19.77 6.22 -14.19
CA GLU A 133 19.85 5.73 -12.81
C GLU A 133 18.56 4.99 -12.41
N GLU A 134 17.39 5.54 -12.73
CA GLU A 134 16.10 4.90 -12.51
C GLU A 134 15.96 3.58 -13.30
N ALA A 135 16.51 3.51 -14.51
CA ALA A 135 16.53 2.27 -15.29
C ALA A 135 17.42 1.20 -14.65
N LEU A 136 18.60 1.56 -14.14
CA LEU A 136 19.48 0.63 -13.43
C LEU A 136 18.84 0.12 -12.14
N LYS A 137 18.27 1.03 -11.34
CA LYS A 137 17.47 0.72 -10.15
C LYS A 137 16.33 -0.24 -10.49
N GLY A 138 15.62 0.01 -11.59
CA GLY A 138 14.57 -0.87 -12.09
C GLY A 138 15.06 -2.28 -12.42
N LYS A 139 16.24 -2.43 -13.03
CA LYS A 139 16.85 -3.73 -13.32
C LYS A 139 17.22 -4.48 -12.04
N LEU A 140 17.82 -3.81 -11.05
CA LEU A 140 18.16 -4.41 -9.75
C LEU A 140 16.92 -4.93 -9.03
N VAL A 141 15.85 -4.13 -9.02
CA VAL A 141 14.56 -4.53 -8.46
C VAL A 141 14.02 -5.76 -9.17
N ALA A 142 14.03 -5.78 -10.51
CA ALA A 142 13.56 -6.92 -11.29
C ALA A 142 14.40 -8.19 -11.06
N LEU A 143 15.72 -8.06 -10.83
CA LEU A 143 16.58 -9.19 -10.46
C LEU A 143 16.22 -9.74 -9.08
N LEU A 144 16.03 -8.87 -8.09
CA LEU A 144 15.68 -9.26 -6.73
C LEU A 144 14.29 -9.93 -6.69
N CYS A 145 13.30 -9.35 -7.39
CA CYS A 145 11.98 -9.94 -7.57
C CYS A 145 12.04 -11.36 -8.14
N ARG A 146 12.86 -11.60 -9.19
CA ARG A 146 12.98 -12.93 -9.81
C ARG A 146 13.71 -13.93 -8.92
N SER A 147 14.75 -13.51 -8.23
CA SER A 147 15.60 -14.37 -7.40
C SER A 147 14.88 -14.88 -6.14
N ARG A 148 14.11 -14.00 -5.48
CA ARG A 148 13.47 -14.28 -4.18
C ARG A 148 11.95 -14.27 -4.22
N GLN A 149 11.35 -14.17 -5.40
CA GLN A 149 9.89 -14.07 -5.60
C GLN A 149 9.29 -12.94 -4.73
N LEU A 150 9.96 -11.79 -4.71
CA LEU A 150 9.52 -10.62 -3.95
C LEU A 150 8.65 -9.71 -4.80
N ASP A 151 7.72 -9.00 -4.16
CA ASP A 151 6.98 -7.95 -4.82
C ASP A 151 7.89 -6.74 -5.10
N GLN A 152 7.53 -5.97 -6.12
CA GLN A 152 8.36 -4.89 -6.63
C GLN A 152 8.58 -3.76 -5.62
N ALA A 153 7.62 -3.53 -4.71
CA ALA A 153 7.74 -2.50 -3.69
C ALA A 153 8.64 -2.96 -2.54
N THR A 154 8.49 -4.21 -2.08
CA THR A 154 9.37 -4.81 -1.07
C THR A 154 10.81 -4.87 -1.55
N ALA A 155 11.05 -5.30 -2.79
CA ALA A 155 12.39 -5.31 -3.38
C ALA A 155 13.01 -3.90 -3.43
N ARG A 156 12.21 -2.87 -3.77
CA ARG A 156 12.65 -1.47 -3.72
C ARG A 156 12.98 -1.00 -2.32
N PHE A 157 12.19 -1.37 -1.32
CA PHE A 157 12.41 -1.01 0.07
C PHE A 157 13.79 -1.48 0.54
N TYR A 158 14.10 -2.77 0.40
CA TYR A 158 15.39 -3.32 0.82
C TYR A 158 16.59 -2.77 0.04
N LEU A 159 16.42 -2.53 -1.26
CA LEU A 159 17.46 -1.91 -2.07
C LEU A 159 17.68 -0.45 -1.66
N ALA A 160 16.63 0.32 -1.41
CA ALA A 160 16.75 1.72 -0.98
C ALA A 160 17.46 1.83 0.37
N GLU A 161 17.09 1.00 1.35
CA GLU A 161 17.66 1.02 2.71
C GLU A 161 19.16 0.68 2.72
N THR A 162 19.62 -0.10 1.74
CA THR A 162 21.01 -0.59 1.67
C THR A 162 21.88 0.17 0.67
N GLY A 163 21.41 1.32 0.17
CA GLY A 163 22.14 2.11 -0.84
C GLY A 163 22.26 1.38 -2.18
N TRP A 164 21.23 0.64 -2.57
CA TRP A 164 21.09 -0.12 -3.82
C TRP A 164 22.10 -1.27 -4.01
N CYS A 165 22.64 -1.80 -2.91
CA CYS A 165 23.56 -2.94 -2.92
C CYS A 165 22.80 -4.28 -2.78
N LEU A 166 22.76 -5.08 -3.86
CA LEU A 166 21.98 -6.33 -3.90
C LEU A 166 22.36 -7.33 -2.79
N LYS A 167 23.66 -7.51 -2.51
CA LYS A 167 24.13 -8.45 -1.47
C LYS A 167 23.66 -8.05 -0.08
N LYS A 168 23.74 -6.75 0.24
CA LYS A 168 23.28 -6.22 1.53
C LYS A 168 21.75 -6.32 1.64
N ALA A 169 21.02 -5.99 0.57
CA ALA A 169 19.57 -6.12 0.53
C ALA A 169 19.11 -7.57 0.78
N LEU A 170 19.77 -8.55 0.15
CA LEU A 170 19.49 -9.97 0.38
C LEU A 170 19.77 -10.40 1.82
N ALA A 171 20.91 -9.99 2.39
CA ALA A 171 21.27 -10.32 3.76
C ALA A 171 20.27 -9.74 4.78
N LEU A 172 19.84 -8.48 4.59
CA LEU A 172 18.85 -7.82 5.43
C LEU A 172 17.48 -8.53 5.33
N TYR A 173 17.05 -8.87 4.11
CA TYR A 173 15.82 -9.63 3.90
C TYR A 173 15.86 -11.02 4.57
N GLU A 174 16.97 -11.74 4.45
CA GLU A 174 17.14 -13.04 5.10
C GLU A 174 17.16 -12.94 6.63
N GLN A 175 17.76 -11.88 7.17
CA GLN A 175 17.75 -11.60 8.60
C GLN A 175 16.31 -11.39 9.11
N ASP A 176 15.52 -10.59 8.41
CA ASP A 176 14.12 -10.36 8.77
C ASP A 176 13.30 -11.67 8.70
N LEU A 177 13.46 -12.46 7.64
CA LEU A 177 12.79 -13.77 7.54
C LEU A 177 13.16 -14.69 8.70
N GLN A 178 14.45 -14.76 9.06
CA GLN A 178 14.90 -15.58 10.19
C GLN A 178 14.34 -15.06 11.52
N TRP A 179 14.22 -13.74 11.68
CA TRP A 179 13.59 -13.13 12.84
C TRP A 179 12.12 -13.53 12.95
N GLU A 180 11.37 -13.52 11.84
CA GLU A 180 9.97 -13.97 11.80
C GLU A 180 9.83 -15.46 12.12
N CYS A 181 10.70 -16.31 11.57
CA CYS A 181 10.66 -17.76 11.82
C CYS A 181 11.06 -18.14 13.25
N ARG A 182 12.02 -17.41 13.85
CA ARG A 182 12.54 -17.71 15.20
C ARG A 182 11.71 -17.10 16.32
N SER A 183 10.94 -16.05 16.05
CA SER A 183 10.11 -15.39 17.07
C SER A 183 8.96 -16.31 17.52
N PRO A 184 8.99 -16.86 18.75
CA PRO A 184 7.93 -17.71 19.26
C PRO A 184 6.78 -16.80 19.71
N GLY A 185 5.90 -16.40 18.77
CA GLY A 185 4.89 -15.40 19.09
C GLY A 185 4.09 -14.78 17.93
N GLY A 186 4.13 -15.34 16.72
CA GLY A 186 3.21 -14.93 15.64
C GLY A 186 1.72 -14.97 16.04
N ARG A 187 1.40 -15.67 17.13
CA ARG A 187 0.19 -15.46 17.94
C ARG A 187 0.62 -14.98 19.34
N ARG A 188 0.26 -13.74 19.71
CA ARG A 188 0.37 -13.10 21.05
C ARG A 188 1.63 -12.22 21.31
N ARG A 189 1.50 -10.94 20.90
CA ARG A 189 1.93 -9.69 21.57
C ARG A 189 3.42 -9.46 21.96
N ARG A 190 3.99 -8.45 21.27
CA ARG A 190 4.72 -7.23 21.74
C ARG A 190 5.89 -7.32 22.74
N ARG A 191 7.08 -6.88 22.30
CA ARG A 191 7.77 -5.60 22.65
C ARG A 191 9.06 -5.48 21.80
N ALA A 192 9.44 -4.26 21.43
CA ALA A 192 10.71 -3.91 20.76
C ALA A 192 11.93 -4.19 21.67
N PRO A 193 13.19 -4.27 21.19
CA PRO A 193 13.92 -3.17 20.50
C PRO A 193 14.70 -3.67 19.25
N LEU A 194 15.22 -2.82 18.35
CA LEU A 194 16.51 -2.13 18.47
C LEU A 194 16.54 -0.81 17.67
N GLN A 195 17.04 0.26 18.32
CA GLN A 195 17.64 1.39 17.64
C GLN A 195 19.00 0.96 17.05
N PRO A 196 19.49 1.56 15.95
CA PRO A 196 20.89 1.41 15.56
C PRO A 196 21.80 2.06 16.61
N LEU A 197 22.94 1.42 16.91
CA LEU A 197 24.03 2.04 17.68
C LEU A 197 24.43 3.34 16.98
N GLN A 198 24.38 4.44 17.73
CA GLN A 198 25.16 5.63 17.42
C GLN A 198 26.51 5.47 18.14
N ASP A 199 27.59 5.53 17.37
CA ASP A 199 28.84 6.16 17.81
C ASP A 199 28.99 7.45 17.00
#